data_AF-J2L9T6-F1
#
_entry.id   AF-J2L9T6-F1
#
_cell.length_a   1.000
_cell.length_b   1.000
_cell.length_c   1.000
_cell.angle_alpha   90.00
_cell.angle_beta   90.00
_cell.angle_gamma   90.00
#
_symmetry.space_group_name_H-M   'P 1'
#
loop_
_entity.id
_entity.type
_entity.pdbx_description
1 polymer ?
#
loop_
_entity_poly.entity_id
_entity_poly.type
_entity_poly.pdbx_seq_one_letter_code
_entity_poly.pdbx_strand_id
1 'polypeptide(L)'
;MKSDLRKNPLRSMGRYWLTMSDASAFMLVKSSVAVADTLRRELSDKAQVHVRVTAPELAVILLTAAEAGWGKGKASQLIGQIVETKNIAIEQRSRVFLLMREAMAKLPLTLWTQDKLQVRRELLEELTRQINFMQAEIPALPSREEVREQAWRNAIAASGKLELQQRQRR
;
A
#
# COMPACT_ATOMS: atom_id res chain seq x y z
N MET A 1 15.42 59.99 -23.09
CA MET A 1 14.34 59.33 -22.33
C MET A 1 14.93 58.17 -21.55
N LYS A 2 15.01 58.25 -20.21
CA LYS A 2 15.40 57.11 -19.38
C LYS A 2 14.22 56.14 -19.32
N SER A 3 14.33 54.98 -19.95
CA SER A 3 13.32 53.93 -19.84
C SER A 3 13.26 53.49 -18.36
N ASP A 4 12.07 53.56 -17.78
CA ASP A 4 11.84 53.08 -16.41
C ASP A 4 11.95 51.55 -16.38
N LEU A 5 13.15 51.06 -16.05
CA LEU A 5 13.50 49.63 -16.01
C LEU A 5 12.65 48.82 -15.01
N ARG A 6 11.82 49.48 -14.18
CA ARG A 6 10.88 48.84 -13.25
C ARG A 6 9.67 48.24 -13.96
N LYS A 7 9.33 48.71 -15.17
CA LYS A 7 8.23 48.20 -16.00
C LYS A 7 8.69 47.24 -17.11
N ASN A 8 9.89 46.68 -17.00
CA ASN A 8 10.39 45.74 -18.00
C ASN A 8 9.79 44.33 -17.75
N PRO A 9 8.89 43.82 -18.62
CA PRO A 9 8.24 42.52 -18.45
C PRO A 9 9.24 41.35 -18.44
N LEU A 10 10.40 41.50 -19.07
CA LEU A 10 11.48 40.50 -19.07
C LEU A 10 12.14 40.37 -17.70
N ARG A 11 12.13 41.43 -16.87
CA ARG A 11 12.68 41.40 -15.51
C ARG A 11 11.71 40.75 -14.51
N SER A 12 10.40 40.83 -14.78
CA SER A 12 9.37 40.14 -13.99
C SER A 12 9.24 38.66 -14.36
N MET A 13 9.60 38.27 -15.59
CA MET A 13 9.53 36.87 -16.03
C MET A 13 10.30 35.93 -15.11
N GLY A 14 11.55 36.24 -14.74
CA GLY A 14 12.32 35.39 -13.81
C GLY A 14 11.64 35.20 -12.45
N ARG A 15 10.98 36.24 -11.92
CA ARG A 15 10.19 36.13 -10.68
C ARG A 15 8.95 35.26 -10.87
N TYR A 16 8.22 35.43 -11.97
CA TYR A 16 7.06 34.59 -12.28
C TYR A 16 7.46 33.11 -12.41
N TRP A 17 8.57 32.82 -13.09
CA TRP A 17 9.12 31.47 -13.20
C TRP A 17 9.46 30.85 -11.85
N LEU A 18 10.13 31.61 -10.97
CA LEU A 18 10.40 31.13 -9.60
C LEU A 18 9.10 30.87 -8.83
N THR A 19 8.13 31.80 -8.86
CA THR A 19 6.85 31.59 -8.17
C THR A 19 6.04 30.42 -8.74
N MET A 20 6.10 30.18 -10.05
CA MET A 20 5.48 29.01 -10.68
C MET A 20 6.19 27.71 -10.28
N SER A 21 7.52 27.73 -10.16
CA SER A 21 8.31 26.60 -9.68
C SER A 21 7.95 26.25 -8.23
N ASP A 22 7.90 27.25 -7.36
CA ASP A 22 7.51 27.08 -5.95
C ASP A 22 6.07 26.56 -5.83
N ALA A 23 5.14 27.11 -6.61
CA ALA A 23 3.76 26.65 -6.63
C ALA A 23 3.65 25.18 -7.11
N SER A 24 4.43 24.80 -8.11
CA SER A 24 4.50 23.42 -8.60
C SER A 24 5.03 22.47 -7.52
N ALA A 25 6.14 22.83 -6.87
CA ALA A 25 6.71 22.05 -5.76
C ALA A 25 5.71 21.91 -4.61
N PHE A 26 5.03 23.00 -4.23
CA PHE A 26 3.99 22.97 -3.21
C PHE A 26 2.84 22.03 -3.57
N MET A 27 2.38 22.06 -4.83
CA MET A 27 1.31 21.18 -5.30
C MET A 27 1.75 19.70 -5.30
N LEU A 28 3.00 19.40 -5.62
CA LEU A 28 3.55 18.05 -5.52
C LEU A 28 3.54 17.54 -4.08
N VAL A 29 4.04 18.34 -3.14
CA VAL A 29 4.02 17.98 -1.71
C VAL A 29 2.59 17.79 -1.22
N LYS A 30 1.68 18.70 -1.55
CA LYS A 30 0.25 18.61 -1.19
C LYS A 30 -0.39 17.31 -1.71
N SER A 31 -0.07 16.92 -2.95
CA SER A 31 -0.54 15.66 -3.54
C SER A 31 0.00 14.45 -2.78
N SER A 32 1.29 14.43 -2.46
CA SER A 32 1.91 13.35 -1.67
C SER A 32 1.33 13.23 -0.27
N VAL A 33 1.03 14.35 0.39
CA VAL A 33 0.34 14.37 1.69
C VAL A 33 -1.07 13.80 1.58
N ALA A 34 -1.81 14.10 0.51
CA ALA A 34 -3.13 13.51 0.29
C ALA A 34 -3.07 11.98 0.08
N VAL A 35 -2.05 11.50 -0.64
CA VAL A 35 -1.78 10.05 -0.78
C VAL A 35 -1.46 9.43 0.57
N ALA A 36 -0.60 10.06 1.37
CA ALA A 36 -0.24 9.60 2.71
C ALA A 36 -1.44 9.55 3.66
N ASP A 37 -2.28 10.59 3.68
CA ASP A 37 -3.49 10.61 4.51
C ASP A 37 -4.47 9.50 4.12
N THR A 38 -4.66 9.31 2.80
CA THR A 38 -5.48 8.20 2.29
C THR A 38 -4.91 6.84 2.72
N LEU A 39 -3.61 6.62 2.53
CA LEU A 39 -2.95 5.38 2.93
C LEU A 39 -3.10 5.12 4.43
N ARG A 40 -2.88 6.13 5.27
CA ARG A 40 -3.02 6.00 6.73
C ARG A 40 -4.43 5.57 7.14
N ARG A 41 -5.46 6.20 6.55
CA ARG A 41 -6.86 5.82 6.78
C ARG A 41 -7.12 4.39 6.32
N GLU A 42 -6.68 4.03 5.11
CA GLU A 42 -6.90 2.68 4.58
C GLU A 42 -6.15 1.59 5.36
N LEU A 43 -4.96 1.88 5.90
CA LEU A 43 -4.24 0.95 6.78
C LEU A 43 -5.04 0.70 8.08
N SER A 44 -5.61 1.75 8.67
CA SER A 44 -6.48 1.61 9.85
C SER A 44 -7.78 0.88 9.51
N ASP A 45 -8.47 1.29 8.44
CA ASP A 45 -9.84 0.85 8.16
C ASP A 45 -9.89 -0.52 7.45
N LYS A 46 -9.01 -0.75 6.46
CA LYS A 46 -9.06 -1.95 5.63
C LYS A 46 -8.11 -3.04 6.11
N ALA A 47 -6.92 -2.67 6.60
CA ALA A 47 -5.96 -3.64 7.12
C ALA A 47 -6.11 -3.86 8.63
N GLN A 48 -6.84 -2.99 9.35
CA GLN A 48 -7.07 -3.09 10.79
C GLN A 48 -5.75 -3.16 11.57
N VAL A 49 -4.76 -2.37 11.14
CA VAL A 49 -3.43 -2.29 11.74
C VAL A 49 -3.18 -0.93 12.39
N HIS A 50 -2.38 -0.94 13.45
CA HIS A 50 -1.95 0.29 14.10
C HIS A 50 -0.84 0.99 13.29
N VAL A 51 -1.13 2.21 12.83
CA VAL A 51 -0.16 3.09 12.15
C VAL A 51 0.55 3.94 13.18
N ARG A 52 1.88 3.84 13.25
CA ARG A 52 2.71 4.53 14.26
C ARG A 52 2.97 6.00 13.95
N VAL A 53 2.71 6.41 12.72
CA VAL A 53 3.08 7.74 12.20
C VAL A 53 1.83 8.56 11.86
N THR A 54 1.97 9.86 11.96
CA THR A 54 0.99 10.84 11.48
C THR A 54 0.98 10.93 9.95
N ALA A 55 -0.06 11.51 9.37
CA ALA A 55 -0.13 11.67 7.91
C ALA A 55 1.03 12.52 7.32
N PRO A 56 1.47 13.63 7.94
CA PRO A 56 2.63 14.38 7.48
C PRO A 56 3.93 13.57 7.55
N GLU A 57 4.17 12.86 8.66
CA GLU A 57 5.35 11.99 8.81
C GLU A 57 5.37 10.86 7.78
N LEU A 58 4.20 10.26 7.51
CA LEU A 58 4.06 9.27 6.45
C LEU A 58 4.38 9.85 5.07
N ALA A 59 3.92 11.08 4.78
CA ALA A 59 4.28 11.76 3.54
C ALA A 59 5.80 11.97 3.42
N VAL A 60 6.46 12.37 4.51
CA VAL A 60 7.93 12.48 4.54
C VAL A 60 8.59 11.14 4.25
N ILE A 61 8.16 10.05 4.90
CA ILE A 61 8.71 8.71 4.66
C ILE A 61 8.58 8.30 3.18
N LEU A 62 7.40 8.52 2.58
CA LEU A 62 7.15 8.19 1.17
C LEU A 62 8.00 9.03 0.21
N LEU A 63 8.11 10.34 0.47
CA LEU A 63 8.94 11.26 -0.31
C LEU A 63 10.42 10.91 -0.18
N THR A 64 10.91 10.64 1.03
CA THR A 64 12.29 10.21 1.27
C THR A 64 12.59 8.87 0.61
N ALA A 65 11.65 7.92 0.60
CA ALA A 65 11.84 6.64 -0.08
C ALA A 65 11.96 6.82 -1.61
N ALA A 66 11.15 7.72 -2.19
CA ALA A 66 11.23 8.07 -3.61
C ALA A 66 12.55 8.80 -3.94
N GLU A 67 12.94 9.76 -3.11
CA GLU A 67 14.18 10.53 -3.28
C GLU A 67 15.41 9.66 -3.09
N ALA A 68 15.45 8.80 -2.07
CA ALA A 68 16.58 7.92 -1.81
C ALA A 68 16.68 6.74 -2.79
N GLY A 69 15.71 6.58 -3.71
CA GLY A 69 15.70 5.48 -4.64
C GLY A 69 15.61 4.14 -3.93
N TRP A 70 14.59 3.95 -3.09
CA TRP A 70 14.36 2.66 -2.47
C TRP A 70 13.86 1.65 -3.49
N GLY A 71 14.69 0.65 -3.80
CA GLY A 71 14.40 -0.40 -4.76
C GLY A 71 14.19 -1.76 -4.10
N LYS A 72 14.67 -2.82 -4.77
CA LYS A 72 14.55 -4.20 -4.31
C LYS A 72 15.09 -4.38 -2.89
N GLY A 73 14.32 -5.07 -2.03
CA GLY A 73 14.69 -5.38 -0.65
C GLY A 73 14.35 -4.31 0.39
N LYS A 74 13.90 -3.11 -0.02
CA LYS A 74 13.50 -2.03 0.92
C LYS A 74 12.02 -2.02 1.30
N ALA A 75 11.20 -2.86 0.65
CA ALA A 75 9.75 -2.93 0.90
C ALA A 75 9.40 -3.21 2.37
N SER A 76 10.02 -4.24 2.98
CA SER A 76 9.77 -4.58 4.39
C SER A 76 10.26 -3.51 5.35
N GLN A 77 11.38 -2.84 5.02
CA GLN A 77 11.91 -1.72 5.80
C GLN A 77 10.94 -0.54 5.79
N LEU A 78 10.39 -0.20 4.62
CA LEU A 78 9.40 0.86 4.46
C LEU A 78 8.17 0.61 5.31
N ILE A 79 7.61 -0.60 5.24
CA ILE A 79 6.43 -0.96 6.02
C ILE A 79 6.73 -0.93 7.52
N GLY A 80 7.90 -1.41 7.95
CA GLY A 80 8.31 -1.40 9.35
C GLY A 80 8.50 -0.01 9.96
N GLN A 81 8.70 1.03 9.14
CA GLN A 81 8.72 2.43 9.60
C GLN A 81 7.32 3.00 9.86
N ILE A 82 6.28 2.39 9.30
CA ILE A 82 4.92 2.96 9.25
C ILE A 82 3.97 2.19 10.15
N VAL A 83 4.06 0.85 10.14
CA VAL A 83 3.13 -0.06 10.79
C VAL A 83 3.87 -0.95 11.79
N GLU A 84 3.23 -1.24 12.92
CA GLU A 84 3.68 -2.31 13.82
C GLU A 84 3.39 -3.67 13.16
N THR A 85 4.44 -4.41 12.83
CA THR A 85 4.33 -5.73 12.18
C THR A 85 4.43 -6.88 13.16
N LYS A 86 4.66 -6.63 14.46
CA LYS A 86 4.64 -7.67 15.49
C LYS A 86 3.22 -8.20 15.66
N ASN A 87 3.06 -9.52 15.56
CA ASN A 87 1.82 -10.26 15.81
C ASN A 87 0.62 -9.91 14.90
N ILE A 88 0.86 -9.43 13.67
CA ILE A 88 -0.22 -9.26 12.68
C ILE A 88 -0.46 -10.57 11.92
N ALA A 89 -1.73 -10.87 11.63
CA ALA A 89 -2.09 -12.02 10.82
C ALA A 89 -1.55 -11.89 9.39
N ILE A 90 -1.30 -13.01 8.70
CA ILE A 90 -0.72 -12.99 7.35
C ILE A 90 -1.62 -12.29 6.34
N GLU A 91 -2.94 -12.39 6.53
CA GLU A 91 -3.96 -11.70 5.73
C GLU A 91 -3.82 -10.19 5.88
N GLN A 92 -3.74 -9.69 7.12
CA GLN A 92 -3.55 -8.27 7.42
C GLN A 92 -2.22 -7.78 6.85
N ARG A 93 -1.15 -8.55 7.03
CA ARG A 93 0.18 -8.23 6.48
C ARG A 93 0.12 -8.13 4.95
N SER A 94 -0.51 -9.08 4.27
CA SER A 94 -0.69 -9.03 2.81
C SER A 94 -1.41 -7.75 2.37
N ARG A 95 -2.44 -7.33 3.14
CA ARG A 95 -3.22 -6.12 2.89
C ARG A 95 -2.38 -4.86 3.07
N VAL A 96 -1.53 -4.80 4.10
CA VAL A 96 -0.59 -3.69 4.30
C VAL A 96 0.34 -3.54 3.11
N PHE A 97 0.92 -4.63 2.62
CA PHE A 97 1.79 -4.60 1.44
C PHE A 97 1.04 -4.15 0.18
N LEU A 98 -0.21 -4.57 0.00
CA LEU A 98 -1.06 -4.15 -1.11
C LEU A 98 -1.33 -2.64 -1.08
N LEU A 99 -1.77 -2.11 0.06
CA LEU A 99 -2.06 -0.68 0.22
C LEU A 99 -0.80 0.17 0.04
N MET A 100 0.35 -0.32 0.55
CA MET A 100 1.64 0.33 0.34
C MET A 100 2.02 0.40 -1.14
N ARG A 101 1.87 -0.71 -1.88
CA ARG A 101 2.11 -0.77 -3.32
C ARG A 101 1.25 0.26 -4.06
N GLU A 102 -0.04 0.32 -3.74
CA GLU A 102 -0.97 1.25 -4.37
C GLU A 102 -0.61 2.71 -4.08
N ALA A 103 -0.25 3.04 -2.84
CA ALA A 103 0.19 4.38 -2.48
C ALA A 103 1.48 4.79 -3.22
N MET A 104 2.50 3.92 -3.23
CA MET A 104 3.75 4.17 -3.97
C MET A 104 3.51 4.32 -5.48
N ALA A 105 2.53 3.58 -6.03
CA ALA A 105 2.15 3.71 -7.44
C ALA A 105 1.44 5.04 -7.74
N LYS A 106 0.66 5.58 -6.79
CA LYS A 106 -0.08 6.85 -6.92
C LYS A 106 0.78 8.10 -6.74
N LEU A 107 1.99 7.99 -6.19
CA LEU A 107 2.90 9.13 -6.05
C LEU A 107 3.23 9.74 -7.42
N PRO A 108 3.27 11.09 -7.53
CA PRO A 108 3.63 11.77 -8.78
C PRO A 108 4.95 11.27 -9.38
N LEU A 109 4.95 10.97 -10.67
CA LEU A 109 6.15 10.50 -11.39
C LEU A 109 7.28 11.53 -11.39
N THR A 110 6.95 12.82 -11.29
CA THR A 110 7.92 13.92 -11.21
C THR A 110 8.78 13.89 -9.94
N LEU A 111 8.38 13.15 -8.90
CA LEU A 111 9.21 12.91 -7.71
C LEU A 111 10.37 11.95 -7.99
N TRP A 112 10.28 11.17 -9.06
CA TRP A 112 11.26 10.18 -9.44
C TRP A 112 12.11 10.75 -10.56
N THR A 113 13.39 10.98 -10.28
CA THR A 113 14.35 11.31 -11.33
C THR A 113 14.44 10.17 -12.35
N GLN A 114 14.86 10.45 -13.58
CA GLN A 114 14.83 9.45 -14.66
C GLN A 114 15.62 8.18 -14.32
N ASP A 115 16.74 8.32 -13.62
CA ASP A 115 17.59 7.24 -13.11
C ASP A 115 16.91 6.39 -12.01
N LYS A 116 15.93 6.96 -11.29
CA LYS A 116 15.20 6.29 -10.19
C LYS A 116 13.88 5.65 -10.63
N LEU A 117 13.46 5.85 -11.89
CA LEU A 117 12.25 5.21 -12.42
C LEU A 117 12.39 3.67 -12.47
N GLN A 118 13.59 3.16 -12.71
CA GLN A 118 13.85 1.71 -12.70
C GLN A 118 13.71 1.15 -11.28
N VAL A 119 14.32 1.84 -10.31
CA VAL A 119 14.24 1.50 -8.89
C VAL A 119 12.79 1.51 -8.38
N ARG A 120 11.98 2.48 -8.82
CA ARG A 120 10.53 2.50 -8.53
C ARG A 120 9.85 1.22 -8.98
N ARG A 121 10.14 0.76 -10.20
CA ARG A 121 9.55 -0.47 -10.75
C ARG A 121 9.95 -1.66 -9.90
N GLU A 122 11.23 -1.77 -9.55
CA GLU A 122 11.74 -2.84 -8.70
C GLU A 122 11.08 -2.87 -7.31
N LEU A 123 10.81 -1.70 -6.71
CA LEU A 123 10.08 -1.61 -5.45
C LEU A 123 8.64 -2.12 -5.60
N LEU A 124 7.93 -1.70 -6.65
CA LEU A 124 6.55 -2.13 -6.91
C LEU A 124 6.47 -3.62 -7.21
N GLU A 125 7.44 -4.16 -7.96
CA GLU A 125 7.57 -5.59 -8.22
C GLU A 125 7.87 -6.37 -6.94
N GLU A 126 8.76 -5.88 -6.09
CA GLU A 126 9.04 -6.51 -4.80
C GLU A 126 7.81 -6.54 -3.90
N LEU A 127 7.09 -5.42 -3.78
CA LEU A 127 5.83 -5.38 -3.04
C LEU A 127 4.83 -6.40 -3.62
N THR A 128 4.75 -6.52 -4.94
CA THR A 128 3.89 -7.50 -5.62
C THR A 128 4.32 -8.95 -5.33
N ARG A 129 5.62 -9.25 -5.33
CA ARG A 129 6.15 -10.56 -4.96
C ARG A 129 5.77 -10.95 -3.53
N GLN A 130 5.94 -10.03 -2.59
CA GLN A 130 5.61 -10.26 -1.18
C GLN A 130 4.11 -10.52 -0.98
N ILE A 131 3.25 -9.77 -1.70
CA ILE A 131 1.80 -10.00 -1.69
C ILE A 131 1.47 -11.41 -2.17
N ASN A 132 2.01 -11.81 -3.32
CA ASN A 132 1.74 -13.13 -3.90
C ASN A 132 2.25 -14.26 -2.98
N PHE A 133 3.43 -14.09 -2.38
CA PHE A 133 3.98 -15.03 -1.42
C PHE A 133 3.04 -15.22 -0.22
N MET A 134 2.60 -14.12 0.41
CA MET A 134 1.69 -14.20 1.54
C MET A 134 0.32 -14.75 1.16
N GLN A 135 -0.20 -14.42 -0.03
CA GLN A 135 -1.48 -14.93 -0.51
C GLN A 135 -1.44 -16.42 -0.82
N ALA A 136 -0.29 -16.96 -1.24
CA ALA A 136 -0.12 -18.39 -1.43
C ALA A 136 -0.12 -19.17 -0.10
N GLU A 137 0.26 -18.51 1.01
CA GLU A 137 0.26 -19.10 2.35
C GLU A 137 -1.09 -19.02 3.06
N ILE A 138 -2.01 -18.15 2.60
CA ILE A 138 -3.37 -18.07 3.13
C ILE A 138 -4.12 -19.33 2.68
N PRO A 139 -4.59 -20.19 3.60
CA PRO A 139 -5.39 -21.35 3.25
C PRO A 139 -6.60 -20.90 2.45
N ALA A 140 -6.84 -21.52 1.29
CA ALA A 140 -8.07 -21.28 0.56
C ALA A 140 -9.25 -21.57 1.49
N LEU A 141 -10.05 -20.55 1.80
CA LEU A 141 -11.31 -20.76 2.50
C LEU A 141 -12.14 -21.71 1.64
N PRO A 142 -12.69 -22.79 2.24
CA PRO A 142 -13.47 -23.74 1.47
C PRO A 142 -14.62 -23.00 0.79
N SER A 143 -14.81 -23.30 -0.49
CA SER A 143 -15.88 -22.70 -1.27
C SER A 143 -17.24 -23.02 -0.63
N ARG A 144 -18.27 -22.22 -0.92
CA ARG A 144 -19.64 -22.51 -0.44
C ARG A 144 -20.10 -23.91 -0.82
N GLU A 145 -19.65 -24.42 -1.97
CA GLU A 145 -19.94 -25.77 -2.44
C GLU A 145 -19.19 -26.82 -1.62
N GLU A 146 -17.91 -26.61 -1.34
CA GLU A 146 -17.10 -27.49 -0.49
C GLU A 146 -17.63 -27.55 0.95
N VAL A 147 -18.06 -26.41 1.51
CA VAL A 147 -18.70 -26.36 2.84
C VAL A 147 -20.01 -27.15 2.84
N ARG A 148 -20.80 -27.04 1.76
CA ARG A 148 -22.08 -27.75 1.62
C ARG A 148 -21.87 -29.26 1.45
N GLU A 149 -20.88 -29.65 0.66
CA GLU A 149 -20.51 -31.05 0.45
C GLU A 149 -19.96 -31.67 1.74
N GLN A 150 -19.13 -30.95 2.49
CA GLN A 150 -18.61 -31.41 3.77
C GLN A 150 -19.72 -31.57 4.82
N ALA A 151 -20.69 -30.65 4.85
CA ALA A 151 -21.88 -30.78 5.70
C ALA A 151 -22.73 -32.01 5.33
N TRP A 152 -22.91 -32.28 4.04
CA TRP A 152 -23.62 -33.47 3.55
C TRP A 152 -22.90 -34.77 3.92
N ARG A 153 -21.58 -34.83 3.72
CA ARG A 153 -20.74 -35.99 4.12
C ARG A 153 -20.85 -36.28 5.61
N ASN A 154 -20.82 -35.23 6.44
CA ASN A 154 -20.96 -35.37 7.90
C ASN A 154 -22.35 -35.87 8.32
N ALA A 155 -23.41 -35.41 7.64
CA ALA A 155 -24.78 -35.85 7.91
C ALA A 155 -24.97 -37.35 7.59
N ILE A 156 -24.42 -37.82 6.46
CA ILE A 156 -24.46 -39.25 6.09
C ILE A 156 -23.64 -40.11 7.05
N ALA A 157 -22.45 -39.65 7.44
CA ALA A 157 -21.61 -40.38 8.39
C ALA A 157 -22.30 -40.51 9.76
N ALA A 158 -23.06 -39.50 10.19
CA ALA A 158 -23.84 -39.53 11.43
C ALA A 158 -25.03 -40.49 11.34
N SER A 159 -25.77 -40.52 10.22
CA SER A 159 -26.88 -41.45 10.03
C SER A 159 -26.41 -42.90 9.96
N GLY A 160 -25.31 -43.18 9.27
CA GLY A 160 -24.73 -44.53 9.20
C GLY A 160 -24.26 -45.07 10.56
N LYS A 161 -23.72 -44.21 11.44
CA LYS A 161 -23.36 -44.60 12.81
C LYS A 161 -24.58 -44.94 13.66
N LEU A 162 -25.67 -44.21 13.52
CA LEU A 162 -26.91 -44.47 14.26
C LEU A 162 -27.56 -45.79 13.83
N GLU A 163 -27.58 -46.10 12.54
CA GLU A 163 -28.10 -47.38 12.04
C GLU A 163 -27.27 -48.58 12.50
N LEU A 164 -25.94 -48.46 12.51
CA LEU A 164 -25.05 -49.50 13.02
C LEU A 164 -25.24 -49.75 14.52
N GLN A 165 -25.45 -48.70 15.32
CA GLN A 165 -25.75 -48.82 16.75
C GLN A 165 -27.12 -49.45 17.01
N GLN A 166 -28.12 -49.18 16.17
CA GLN A 166 -29.45 -49.81 16.30
C GLN A 166 -29.42 -51.30 15.93
N ARG A 167 -28.58 -51.70 14.96
CA ARG A 167 -28.40 -53.12 14.60
C ARG A 167 -27.64 -53.93 15.65
N GLN A 168 -26.69 -53.33 16.37
CA GLN A 168 -25.96 -54.00 17.45
C GLN A 168 -26.77 -54.14 18.76
N ARG A 169 -27.90 -53.44 18.89
CA ARG A 169 -28.80 -53.52 20.06
C ARG A 169 -29.97 -54.50 19.88
N ARG A 170 -30.06 -55.18 18.74
CA ARG A 170 -31.00 -56.27 18.47
C ARG A 170 -30.24 -57.59 18.49
#